data_AF-A0A1B1NAY8-F1
#
_entry.id   AF-A0A1B1NAY8-F1
#
_cell.length_a   1.000
_cell.length_b   1.000
_cell.length_c   1.000
_cell.angle_alpha   90.00
_cell.angle_beta   90.00
_cell.angle_gamma   90.00
#
_symmetry.space_group_name_H-M   'P 1'
#
loop_
_entity.id
_entity.type
_entity.pdbx_description
1 polymer ?
#
loop_
_entity_poly.entity_id
_entity_poly.type
_entity_poly.pdbx_seq_one_letter_code
_entity_poly.pdbx_strand_id
1 'polypeptide(L)'
;MSTDLTRTPDAEDFRALARSAPWRFRTLHWTHRAQDGGSSARDEPAQAWLDREEPRLTVRQGREVFTHTEVPYGTALNMVWEPGEERPSGPPPPYVPPGRDEGVTFREDGLVSARPQGWAWDHSDPMWGDYRWTAMLDPAELADGMSPGEDDGPAVQVDGVDVTDVTEVELRGRRTWQAVCRPLVDAYDPRCGCCPLLDSVASRLVEYGPDDPTLATSRESLPAAYLVSLDVRTGVVVDVSPQDGDGAGCSFGNEIHAVDEPLRPPAAR
;
A
#
# COMPACT_ATOMS: atom_id res chain seq x y z
N MET A 1 -17.76 3.90 14.98
CA MET A 1 -17.25 3.46 16.30
C MET A 1 -16.04 4.31 16.64
N SER A 2 -16.01 4.91 17.83
CA SER A 2 -14.92 5.79 18.24
C SER A 2 -13.78 4.92 18.77
N THR A 3 -12.68 4.81 18.03
CA THR A 3 -11.42 4.24 18.51
C THR A 3 -10.80 5.25 19.47
N ASP A 4 -11.31 5.30 20.70
CA ASP A 4 -10.71 6.07 21.78
C ASP A 4 -9.50 5.30 22.32
N LEU A 5 -8.41 5.36 21.56
CA LEU A 5 -7.12 4.80 21.92
C LEU A 5 -6.46 5.78 22.89
N THR A 6 -6.79 5.60 24.17
CA THR A 6 -6.27 6.39 25.31
C THR A 6 -4.85 6.00 25.73
N ARG A 7 -4.23 5.03 25.02
CA ARG A 7 -2.86 4.58 25.21
C ARG A 7 -1.97 5.02 24.05
N THR A 8 -0.69 5.23 24.31
CA THR A 8 0.32 5.42 23.25
C THR A 8 0.30 4.19 22.33
N PRO A 9 0.20 4.38 21.00
CA PRO A 9 0.20 3.27 20.06
C PRO A 9 1.56 2.56 20.05
N ASP A 10 1.54 1.25 19.88
CA ASP A 10 2.74 0.42 19.70
C ASP A 10 2.88 -0.09 18.26
N ALA A 11 3.92 -0.89 18.01
CA ALA A 11 4.19 -1.48 16.70
C ALA A 11 3.02 -2.33 16.18
N GLU A 12 2.37 -3.10 17.05
CA GLU A 12 1.26 -3.98 16.64
C GLU A 12 -0.03 -3.19 16.40
N ASP A 13 -0.24 -2.07 17.11
CA ASP A 13 -1.31 -1.13 16.75
C ASP A 13 -1.09 -0.56 15.35
N PHE A 14 0.14 -0.13 15.02
CA PHE A 14 0.48 0.40 13.70
C PHE A 14 0.22 -0.64 12.59
N ARG A 15 0.66 -1.89 12.81
CA ARG A 15 0.40 -3.00 11.87
C ARG A 15 -1.09 -3.28 11.74
N ALA A 16 -1.83 -3.34 12.85
CA ALA A 16 -3.27 -3.56 12.82
C ALA A 16 -4.01 -2.42 12.08
N LEU A 17 -3.56 -1.17 12.21
CA LEU A 17 -4.10 -0.05 11.43
C LEU A 17 -3.82 -0.21 9.93
N ALA A 18 -2.59 -0.59 9.56
CA ALA A 18 -2.21 -0.86 8.18
C ALA A 18 -3.06 -1.98 7.56
N ARG A 19 -3.23 -3.10 8.28
CA ARG A 19 -4.12 -4.20 7.87
C ARG A 19 -5.56 -3.74 7.67
N SER A 20 -6.02 -2.78 8.49
CA SER A 20 -7.42 -2.36 8.52
C SER A 20 -7.83 -1.50 7.33
N ALA A 21 -6.89 -0.79 6.69
CA ALA A 21 -7.17 0.34 5.80
C ALA A 21 -8.32 0.10 4.78
N PRO A 22 -8.38 -1.03 4.06
CA PRO A 22 -9.41 -1.20 3.05
C PRO A 22 -10.83 -1.25 3.65
N TRP A 23 -10.99 -1.70 4.90
CA TRP A 23 -12.27 -1.77 5.61
C TRP A 23 -12.64 -0.49 6.38
N ARG A 24 -11.74 0.50 6.48
CA ARG A 24 -12.00 1.72 7.27
C ARG A 24 -12.74 2.82 6.54
N PHE A 25 -12.85 2.71 5.21
CA PHE A 25 -13.53 3.69 4.37
C PHE A 25 -14.02 3.05 3.06
N ARG A 26 -15.08 3.62 2.49
CA ARG A 26 -15.67 3.24 1.19
C ARG A 26 -15.41 4.28 0.12
N THR A 27 -15.40 5.56 0.50
CA THR A 27 -15.08 6.65 -0.42
C THR A 27 -13.93 7.50 0.11
N LEU A 28 -13.07 7.96 -0.79
CA LEU A 28 -11.93 8.79 -0.46
C LEU A 28 -11.74 9.87 -1.52
N HIS A 29 -11.55 11.11 -1.09
CA HIS A 29 -11.06 12.20 -1.93
C HIS A 29 -9.76 12.73 -1.36
N TRP A 30 -8.70 12.73 -2.15
CA TRP A 30 -7.38 13.18 -1.70
C TRP A 30 -6.58 13.83 -2.82
N THR A 31 -5.46 14.46 -2.45
CA THR A 31 -4.41 14.88 -3.38
C THR A 31 -3.13 14.14 -3.05
N HIS A 32 -2.59 13.44 -4.04
CA HIS A 32 -1.28 12.81 -4.02
C HIS A 32 -0.20 13.78 -4.53
N ARG A 33 0.96 13.80 -3.89
CA ARG A 33 2.14 14.57 -4.29
C ARG A 33 3.41 13.74 -4.12
N ALA A 34 4.17 13.54 -5.19
CA ALA A 34 5.56 13.14 -5.08
C ALA A 34 6.33 14.26 -4.34
N GLN A 35 7.20 13.90 -3.39
CA GLN A 35 7.95 14.90 -2.61
C GLN A 35 9.37 15.12 -3.15
N ASP A 36 9.84 14.27 -4.05
CA ASP A 36 11.24 14.30 -4.53
C ASP A 36 11.47 15.21 -5.73
N GLY A 37 10.52 16.11 -6.03
CA GLY A 37 10.77 17.30 -6.84
C GLY A 37 11.29 17.05 -8.25
N GLY A 38 10.82 15.99 -8.93
CA GLY A 38 11.07 15.85 -10.35
C GLY A 38 10.52 17.06 -11.13
N SER A 39 11.18 17.44 -12.22
CA SER A 39 10.74 18.52 -13.10
C SER A 39 9.82 18.03 -14.23
N SER A 40 9.25 16.84 -14.08
CA SER A 40 8.44 16.20 -15.13
C SER A 40 6.96 16.50 -14.93
N ALA A 41 6.17 16.37 -16.00
CA ALA A 41 4.70 16.49 -15.89
C ALA A 41 4.08 15.46 -14.92
N ARG A 42 4.80 14.38 -14.58
CA ARG A 42 4.36 13.38 -13.61
C ARG A 42 4.45 13.85 -12.15
N ASP A 43 5.18 14.94 -11.89
CA ASP A 43 5.36 15.52 -10.55
C ASP A 43 4.25 16.52 -10.20
N GLU A 44 3.32 16.81 -11.13
CA GLU A 44 2.14 17.59 -10.82
C GLU A 44 1.24 16.85 -9.83
N PRO A 45 0.71 17.53 -8.78
CA PRO A 45 -0.21 16.94 -7.83
C PRO A 45 -1.41 16.27 -8.52
N ALA A 46 -1.66 15.02 -8.18
CA ALA A 46 -2.78 14.25 -8.68
C ALA A 46 -3.93 14.29 -7.66
N GLN A 47 -5.07 14.84 -8.04
CA GLN A 47 -6.27 14.81 -7.20
C GLN A 47 -7.12 13.60 -7.56
N ALA A 48 -7.52 12.80 -6.58
CA ALA A 48 -8.17 11.51 -6.82
C ALA A 48 -9.45 11.34 -6.01
N TRP A 49 -10.40 10.61 -6.60
CA TRP A 49 -11.66 10.20 -6.00
C TRP A 49 -11.80 8.70 -6.17
N LEU A 50 -11.79 7.95 -5.06
CA LEU A 50 -11.99 6.51 -5.04
C LEU A 50 -13.36 6.21 -4.45
N ASP A 51 -14.11 5.37 -5.16
CA ASP A 51 -15.34 4.74 -4.73
C ASP A 51 -15.11 3.22 -4.76
N ARG A 52 -15.30 2.54 -3.62
CA ARG A 52 -15.16 1.08 -3.51
C ARG A 52 -16.51 0.35 -3.60
N GLU A 53 -17.64 1.06 -3.50
CA GLU A 53 -18.95 0.44 -3.75
C GLU A 53 -19.15 0.25 -5.26
N GLU A 54 -18.72 1.25 -6.04
CA GLU A 54 -18.54 1.16 -7.48
C GLU A 54 -17.04 1.28 -7.75
N PRO A 55 -16.26 0.19 -7.95
CA PRO A 55 -14.79 0.17 -7.97
C PRO A 55 -14.21 1.13 -9.02
N ARG A 56 -14.18 2.40 -8.69
CA ARG A 56 -13.99 3.51 -9.61
C ARG A 56 -13.04 4.48 -8.97
N LEU A 57 -11.93 4.67 -9.66
CA LEU A 57 -10.95 5.68 -9.37
C LEU A 57 -10.99 6.73 -10.48
N THR A 58 -11.32 7.97 -10.11
CA THR A 58 -11.11 9.12 -10.99
C THR A 58 -9.87 9.88 -10.51
N VAL A 59 -8.95 10.17 -11.42
CA VAL A 59 -7.75 10.97 -11.12
C VAL A 59 -7.68 12.17 -12.05
N ARG A 60 -7.43 13.35 -11.49
CA ARG A 60 -7.14 14.57 -12.22
C ARG A 60 -5.69 14.97 -11.98
N GLN A 61 -4.92 15.03 -13.06
CA GLN A 61 -3.57 15.58 -13.08
C GLN A 61 -3.51 16.72 -14.10
N GLY A 62 -3.17 17.92 -13.63
CA GLY A 62 -3.25 19.14 -14.44
C GLY A 62 -4.66 19.36 -15.03
N ARG A 63 -4.76 19.25 -16.36
CA ARG A 63 -6.01 19.41 -17.12
C ARG A 63 -6.65 18.08 -17.54
N GLU A 64 -5.95 16.97 -17.37
CA GLU A 64 -6.39 15.65 -17.78
C GLU A 64 -7.17 14.97 -16.65
N VAL A 65 -8.15 14.15 -17.03
CA VAL A 65 -9.00 13.39 -16.11
C VAL A 65 -9.07 11.95 -16.60
N PHE A 66 -8.56 11.03 -15.77
CA PHE A 66 -8.55 9.60 -16.01
C PHE A 66 -9.62 8.94 -15.15
N THR A 67 -10.26 7.88 -15.67
CA THR A 67 -11.19 7.07 -14.89
C THR A 67 -10.85 5.60 -15.09
N HIS A 68 -10.59 4.92 -13.98
CA HIS A 68 -10.27 3.50 -13.92
C HIS A 68 -11.41 2.78 -13.21
N THR A 69 -12.04 1.83 -13.90
CA THR A 69 -13.13 1.00 -13.35
C THR A 69 -12.79 -0.48 -13.32
N GLU A 70 -11.63 -0.83 -13.88
CA GLU A 70 -11.11 -2.18 -13.86
C GLU A 70 -10.03 -2.27 -12.79
N VAL A 71 -10.06 -3.40 -12.08
CA VAL A 71 -8.95 -3.86 -11.25
C VAL A 71 -7.76 -4.20 -12.17
N PRO A 72 -6.51 -3.94 -11.76
CA PRO A 72 -5.34 -3.91 -12.64
C PRO A 72 -5.01 -5.22 -13.39
N TYR A 73 -5.68 -6.33 -13.09
CA TYR A 73 -5.52 -7.62 -13.76
C TYR A 73 -6.53 -7.89 -14.89
N GLY A 74 -7.40 -6.94 -15.25
CA GLY A 74 -8.37 -7.09 -16.35
C GLY A 74 -7.73 -7.38 -17.72
N THR A 75 -6.48 -6.94 -17.96
CA THR A 75 -5.83 -7.07 -19.28
C THR A 75 -4.33 -7.43 -19.26
N ALA A 76 -3.68 -7.61 -18.09
CA ALA A 76 -2.22 -7.79 -18.02
C ALA A 76 -1.75 -8.83 -16.97
N LEU A 77 -2.08 -10.11 -17.17
CA LEU A 77 -1.33 -11.21 -16.55
C LEU A 77 -0.31 -11.76 -17.55
N ASN A 78 0.76 -10.99 -17.80
CA ASN A 78 2.02 -11.55 -18.31
C ASN A 78 2.96 -11.76 -17.12
N MET A 79 2.52 -12.57 -16.14
CA MET A 79 3.44 -13.14 -15.16
C MET A 79 4.27 -14.21 -15.86
N VAL A 80 5.58 -14.24 -15.60
CA VAL A 80 6.46 -15.36 -15.95
C VAL A 80 6.12 -16.47 -14.98
N TRP A 81 5.33 -17.45 -15.42
CA TRP A 81 4.97 -18.63 -14.63
C TRP A 81 6.15 -19.59 -14.59
N GLU A 82 6.37 -20.24 -13.44
CA GLU A 82 7.35 -21.32 -13.39
C GLU A 82 6.94 -22.48 -14.32
N PRO A 83 7.90 -23.21 -14.93
CA PRO A 83 7.57 -24.35 -15.78
C PRO A 83 6.85 -25.45 -14.99
N GLY A 84 5.52 -25.47 -15.04
CA GLY A 84 4.69 -26.44 -14.33
C GLY A 84 3.48 -25.85 -13.60
N GLU A 85 3.44 -24.53 -13.40
CA GLU A 85 2.24 -23.87 -12.90
C GLU A 85 1.18 -23.77 -14.00
N GLU A 86 -0.01 -24.28 -13.72
CA GLU A 86 -1.16 -24.06 -14.59
C GLU A 86 -1.50 -22.57 -14.57
N ARG A 87 -1.38 -21.93 -15.73
CA ARG A 87 -2.01 -20.63 -15.99
C ARG A 87 -3.43 -20.67 -15.42
N PRO A 88 -3.85 -19.71 -14.58
CA PRO A 88 -5.24 -19.61 -14.17
C PRO A 88 -6.11 -19.46 -15.42
N SER A 89 -6.64 -20.57 -15.92
CA SER A 89 -7.55 -20.59 -17.05
C SER A 89 -8.92 -20.25 -16.50
N GLY A 90 -9.23 -18.96 -16.43
CA GLY A 90 -10.49 -18.49 -15.90
C GLY A 90 -10.68 -17.00 -16.15
N PRO A 91 -11.92 -16.50 -16.10
CA PRO A 91 -12.15 -15.06 -16.04
C PRO A 91 -11.37 -14.48 -14.84
N PRO A 92 -10.95 -13.20 -14.91
CA PRO A 92 -10.33 -12.55 -13.76
C PRO A 92 -11.24 -12.71 -12.53
N PRO A 93 -10.67 -12.91 -11.33
CA PRO A 93 -11.47 -13.06 -10.13
C PRO A 93 -12.38 -11.83 -9.96
N PRO A 94 -13.63 -12.03 -9.51
CA PRO A 94 -14.55 -10.92 -9.32
C PRO A 94 -13.97 -9.92 -8.33
N TYR A 95 -14.18 -8.63 -8.57
CA TYR A 95 -13.91 -7.61 -7.57
C TYR A 95 -14.66 -7.93 -6.29
N VAL A 96 -13.95 -7.93 -5.15
CA VAL A 96 -14.54 -8.06 -3.83
C VAL A 96 -14.48 -6.69 -3.16
N PRO A 97 -15.63 -6.00 -2.99
CA PRO A 97 -15.64 -4.71 -2.31
C PRO A 97 -15.12 -4.86 -0.88
N PRO A 98 -14.16 -4.03 -0.46
CA PRO A 98 -13.82 -3.89 0.95
C PRO A 98 -15.07 -3.53 1.76
N GLY A 99 -15.31 -4.27 2.85
CA GLY A 99 -16.56 -4.18 3.64
C GLY A 99 -17.42 -5.45 3.63
N ARG A 100 -17.02 -6.49 2.87
CA ARG A 100 -17.37 -7.86 3.25
C ARG A 100 -16.39 -8.32 4.32
N ASP A 101 -16.89 -8.53 5.54
CA ASP A 101 -16.11 -9.05 6.67
C ASP A 101 -15.81 -10.57 6.52
N GLU A 102 -16.04 -11.14 5.33
CA GLU A 102 -15.83 -12.56 5.05
C GLU A 102 -14.34 -12.89 5.20
N GLY A 103 -13.99 -13.62 6.26
CA GLY A 103 -12.62 -14.05 6.54
C GLY A 103 -11.74 -13.01 7.24
N VAL A 104 -12.27 -11.83 7.59
CA VAL A 104 -11.54 -10.80 8.34
C VAL A 104 -11.71 -11.06 9.84
N THR A 105 -10.60 -11.03 10.58
CA THR A 105 -10.64 -11.11 12.05
C THR A 105 -10.33 -9.75 12.66
N PHE A 106 -11.18 -9.30 13.59
CA PHE A 106 -11.03 -8.02 14.27
C PHE A 106 -10.57 -8.20 15.73
N ARG A 107 -9.75 -7.26 16.18
CA ARG A 107 -9.37 -7.02 17.57
C ARG A 107 -10.53 -6.38 18.33
N GLU A 108 -10.42 -6.34 19.66
CA GLU A 108 -11.40 -5.70 20.54
C GLU A 108 -11.54 -4.19 20.29
N ASP A 109 -10.46 -3.53 19.87
CA ASP A 109 -10.44 -2.11 19.50
C ASP A 109 -11.03 -1.83 18.09
N GLY A 110 -11.43 -2.87 17.36
CA GLY A 110 -12.01 -2.77 16.02
C GLY A 110 -10.98 -2.64 14.89
N LEU A 111 -9.68 -2.76 15.16
CA LEU A 111 -8.65 -2.93 14.13
C LEU A 111 -8.57 -4.40 13.68
N VAL A 112 -8.09 -4.63 12.47
CA VAL A 112 -7.93 -5.98 11.89
C VAL A 112 -6.70 -6.66 12.48
N SER A 113 -6.89 -7.87 13.03
CA SER A 113 -5.79 -8.74 13.47
C SER A 113 -5.30 -9.66 12.35
N ALA A 114 -6.19 -10.12 11.47
CA ALA A 114 -5.86 -11.02 10.37
C ALA A 114 -6.77 -10.77 9.16
N ARG A 115 -6.18 -10.83 7.97
CA ARG A 115 -6.85 -10.61 6.68
C ARG A 115 -7.11 -11.96 6.00
N PRO A 116 -8.16 -12.06 5.16
CA PRO A 116 -8.23 -13.14 4.19
C PRO A 116 -7.04 -12.99 3.22
N GLN A 117 -6.38 -14.10 2.91
CA GLN A 117 -5.29 -14.13 1.94
C GLN A 117 -5.86 -14.36 0.53
N GLY A 118 -5.17 -13.84 -0.46
CA GLY A 118 -5.36 -14.22 -1.85
C GLY A 118 -5.49 -13.02 -2.78
N TRP A 119 -5.13 -13.27 -4.04
CA TRP A 119 -4.99 -12.26 -5.08
C TRP A 119 -6.14 -11.23 -5.16
N ALA A 120 -7.39 -11.70 -5.05
CA ALA A 120 -8.57 -10.85 -5.16
C ALA A 120 -8.66 -9.80 -4.04
N TRP A 121 -8.12 -10.09 -2.85
CA TRP A 121 -8.07 -9.18 -1.70
C TRP A 121 -6.86 -8.26 -1.76
N ASP A 122 -5.71 -8.79 -2.20
CA ASP A 122 -4.48 -8.02 -2.25
C ASP A 122 -4.51 -7.00 -3.39
N HIS A 123 -5.33 -7.21 -4.43
CA HIS A 123 -5.34 -6.38 -5.65
C HIS A 123 -6.71 -5.75 -5.93
N SER A 124 -7.56 -5.56 -4.92
CA SER A 124 -8.95 -5.15 -5.12
C SER A 124 -9.12 -3.72 -5.66
N ASP A 125 -8.24 -2.77 -5.33
CA ASP A 125 -8.46 -1.37 -5.70
C ASP A 125 -8.04 -1.07 -7.17
N PRO A 126 -8.82 -0.24 -7.90
CA PRO A 126 -8.37 0.31 -9.19
C PRO A 126 -7.12 1.18 -9.01
N MET A 127 -6.26 1.17 -10.02
CA MET A 127 -4.90 1.73 -9.96
C MET A 127 -4.70 2.88 -10.95
N TRP A 128 -3.94 3.90 -10.55
CA TRP A 128 -3.42 4.93 -11.43
C TRP A 128 -1.89 4.95 -11.34
N GLY A 129 -1.22 4.74 -12.47
CA GLY A 129 0.23 4.57 -12.51
C GLY A 129 0.63 3.12 -12.24
N ASP A 130 1.07 2.83 -11.03
CA ASP A 130 1.67 1.56 -10.61
C ASP A 130 1.15 1.10 -9.23
N TYR A 131 1.60 -0.07 -8.75
CA TYR A 131 1.08 -0.69 -7.53
C TYR A 131 1.43 0.07 -6.25
N ARG A 132 2.36 1.03 -6.29
CA ARG A 132 2.62 1.89 -5.14
C ARG A 132 1.39 2.73 -4.81
N TRP A 133 0.58 3.06 -5.82
CA TRP A 133 -0.70 3.74 -5.64
C TRP A 133 -1.70 2.93 -4.81
N THR A 134 -1.80 1.62 -5.07
CA THR A 134 -2.69 0.77 -4.27
C THR A 134 -2.04 0.41 -2.92
N ALA A 135 -0.71 0.30 -2.87
CA ALA A 135 0.08 0.18 -1.63
C ALA A 135 -0.17 1.29 -0.63
N MET A 136 -0.32 2.54 -1.06
CA MET A 136 -0.66 3.61 -0.12
C MET A 136 -2.11 3.56 0.38
N LEU A 137 -3.05 3.00 -0.38
CA LEU A 137 -4.48 2.92 -0.05
C LEU A 137 -4.85 1.71 0.81
N ASP A 138 -4.08 0.63 0.64
CA ASP A 138 -4.18 -0.61 1.38
C ASP A 138 -2.75 -1.10 1.71
N PRO A 139 -2.12 -0.56 2.77
CA PRO A 139 -0.71 -0.78 3.08
C PRO A 139 -0.48 -2.07 3.88
N ALA A 140 -1.10 -3.17 3.47
CA ALA A 140 -0.96 -4.48 4.12
C ALA A 140 0.51 -4.92 4.28
N GLU A 141 1.35 -4.57 3.29
CA GLU A 141 2.79 -4.86 3.29
C GLU A 141 3.59 -4.15 4.40
N LEU A 142 3.01 -3.15 5.09
CA LEU A 142 3.62 -2.57 6.31
C LEU A 142 3.43 -3.46 7.55
N ALA A 143 2.53 -4.44 7.46
CA ALA A 143 2.16 -5.31 8.55
C ALA A 143 2.61 -6.74 8.29
N ASP A 144 2.16 -7.30 7.18
CA ASP A 144 2.30 -8.70 6.86
C ASP A 144 3.40 -8.92 5.81
N GLY A 145 4.09 -10.04 5.96
CA GLY A 145 5.11 -10.55 5.08
C GLY A 145 5.04 -12.07 5.01
N MET A 146 5.91 -12.68 4.22
CA MET A 146 5.94 -14.13 4.03
C MET A 146 7.35 -14.65 4.27
N SER A 147 7.51 -15.60 5.20
CA SER A 147 8.80 -16.27 5.36
C SER A 147 9.02 -17.25 4.22
N PRO A 148 10.26 -17.43 3.72
CA PRO A 148 10.57 -18.51 2.81
C PRO A 148 10.29 -19.80 3.59
N GLY A 149 9.50 -20.72 3.03
CA GLY A 149 9.29 -22.01 3.69
C GLY A 149 10.63 -22.68 3.99
N GLU A 150 10.86 -23.12 5.23
CA GLU A 150 12.02 -23.96 5.52
C GLU A 150 11.83 -25.32 4.82
N ASP A 151 12.84 -25.79 4.09
CA ASP A 151 12.96 -27.15 3.53
C ASP A 151 11.62 -27.77 3.05
N ASP A 152 11.08 -27.25 1.94
CA ASP A 152 9.81 -27.69 1.30
C ASP A 152 8.53 -27.47 2.15
N GLY A 153 8.61 -26.73 3.27
CA GLY A 153 7.46 -26.29 4.05
C GLY A 153 6.65 -25.18 3.36
N PRO A 154 5.35 -25.02 3.70
CA PRO A 154 4.56 -23.91 3.17
C PRO A 154 5.11 -22.58 3.69
N ALA A 155 5.06 -21.54 2.85
CA ALA A 155 5.33 -20.17 3.30
C ALA A 155 4.34 -19.80 4.42
N VAL A 156 4.84 -19.12 5.45
CA VAL A 156 4.06 -18.72 6.63
C VAL A 156 4.02 -17.20 6.70
N GLN A 157 2.85 -16.65 7.03
CA GLN A 157 2.73 -15.22 7.27
C GLN A 157 3.51 -14.81 8.51
N VAL A 158 4.39 -13.83 8.36
CA VAL A 158 5.24 -13.24 9.39
C VAL A 158 5.12 -11.72 9.33
N ASP A 159 5.83 -11.00 10.20
CA ASP A 159 5.98 -9.55 10.04
C ASP A 159 6.89 -9.29 8.82
N GLY A 160 6.42 -8.50 7.85
CA GLY A 160 7.22 -8.10 6.69
C GLY A 160 8.14 -6.90 6.96
N VAL A 161 7.85 -6.15 8.02
CA VAL A 161 8.50 -4.88 8.36
C VAL A 161 8.76 -4.83 9.86
N ASP A 162 9.98 -4.44 10.23
CA ASP A 162 10.30 -4.03 11.60
C ASP A 162 9.79 -2.61 11.83
N VAL A 163 8.82 -2.49 12.74
CA VAL A 163 8.12 -1.23 13.05
C VAL A 163 8.58 -0.75 14.42
N THR A 164 9.17 0.44 14.45
CA THR A 164 9.76 1.05 15.64
C THR A 164 9.33 2.50 15.78
N ASP A 165 9.56 3.08 16.96
CA ASP A 165 9.33 4.51 17.25
C ASP A 165 7.91 5.00 16.89
N VAL A 166 6.89 4.18 17.21
CA VAL A 166 5.50 4.54 16.93
C VAL A 166 5.09 5.72 17.81
N THR A 167 4.67 6.80 17.15
CA THR A 167 4.19 8.01 17.81
C THR A 167 2.90 8.48 17.17
N GLU A 168 2.04 9.06 17.99
CA GLU A 168 0.87 9.77 17.51
C GLU A 168 1.20 11.24 17.27
N VAL A 169 0.79 11.75 16.11
CA VAL A 169 1.00 13.13 15.69
C VAL A 169 -0.27 13.68 15.03
N GLU A 170 -0.34 15.00 14.90
CA GLU A 170 -1.29 15.64 13.99
C GLU A 170 -0.56 16.00 12.69
N LEU A 171 -0.98 15.43 11.56
CA LEU A 171 -0.43 15.73 10.25
C LEU A 171 -1.52 16.29 9.35
N ARG A 172 -1.34 17.53 8.87
CA ARG A 172 -2.30 18.23 7.99
C ARG A 172 -3.72 18.26 8.58
N GLY A 173 -3.84 18.49 9.90
CA GLY A 173 -5.11 18.58 10.63
C GLY A 173 -5.79 17.24 10.92
N ARG A 174 -5.06 16.12 10.77
CA ARG A 174 -5.59 14.76 10.98
C ARG A 174 -4.75 14.01 12.00
N ARG A 175 -5.41 13.21 12.85
CA ARG A 175 -4.77 12.29 13.79
C ARG A 175 -4.08 11.19 12.99
N THR A 176 -2.78 11.06 13.18
CA THR A 176 -1.89 10.23 12.36
C THR A 176 -0.95 9.45 13.26
N TRP A 177 -0.70 8.19 12.93
CA TRP A 177 0.36 7.42 13.55
C TRP A 177 1.56 7.38 12.64
N GLN A 178 2.73 7.68 13.21
CA GLN A 178 3.99 7.73 12.50
C GLN A 178 4.94 6.70 13.12
N ALA A 179 5.67 5.98 12.29
CA ALA A 179 6.61 4.97 12.74
C ALA A 179 7.82 4.89 11.80
N VAL A 180 8.95 4.42 12.32
CA VAL A 180 10.10 4.02 11.52
C VAL A 180 9.91 2.56 11.09
N CYS A 181 9.82 2.37 9.78
CA CYS A 181 9.57 1.09 9.12
C CYS A 181 10.84 0.63 8.39
N ARG A 182 11.29 -0.60 8.67
CA ARG A 182 12.42 -1.25 7.98
C ARG A 182 11.95 -2.55 7.30
N PRO A 183 11.89 -2.60 5.97
CA PRO A 183 11.60 -3.82 5.24
C PRO A 183 12.56 -4.95 5.63
N LEU A 184 12.02 -6.10 6.02
CA LEU A 184 12.82 -7.25 6.42
C LEU A 184 13.24 -8.06 5.19
N VAL A 185 14.54 -8.29 5.04
CA VAL A 185 15.05 -9.19 4.00
C VAL A 185 14.51 -10.60 4.26
N ASP A 186 14.13 -11.29 3.19
CA ASP A 186 13.50 -12.61 3.20
C ASP A 186 12.09 -12.68 3.84
N ALA A 187 11.51 -11.55 4.25
CA ALA A 187 10.16 -11.53 4.85
C ALA A 187 9.23 -10.47 4.26
N TYR A 188 9.74 -9.32 3.84
CA TYR A 188 8.93 -8.27 3.21
C TYR A 188 8.29 -8.79 1.93
N ASP A 189 6.97 -8.82 1.91
CA ASP A 189 6.15 -9.28 0.80
C ASP A 189 5.38 -8.08 0.23
N PRO A 190 6.03 -7.24 -0.60
CA PRO A 190 5.36 -6.08 -1.18
C PRO A 190 4.27 -6.54 -2.14
N ARG A 191 3.20 -5.76 -2.26
CA ARG A 191 2.14 -6.00 -3.26
C ARG A 191 2.71 -6.18 -4.66
N CYS A 192 3.79 -5.47 -4.97
CA CYS A 192 4.55 -5.65 -6.19
C CYS A 192 6.03 -5.34 -5.96
N GLY A 193 6.92 -6.28 -6.28
CA GLY A 193 8.36 -6.13 -6.08
C GLY A 193 8.99 -5.00 -6.92
N CYS A 194 8.51 -4.73 -8.14
CA CYS A 194 9.04 -3.66 -8.99
C CYS A 194 8.50 -2.25 -8.68
N CYS A 195 7.43 -2.13 -7.88
CA CYS A 195 6.86 -0.85 -7.44
C CYS A 195 6.29 -0.94 -6.00
N PRO A 196 7.15 -1.28 -5.01
CA PRO A 196 6.75 -1.47 -3.62
C PRO A 196 6.42 -0.12 -2.96
N LEU A 197 5.75 -0.14 -1.80
CA LEU A 197 5.65 1.05 -0.96
C LEU A 197 7.03 1.49 -0.45
N LEU A 198 7.85 0.52 -0.03
CA LEU A 198 9.17 0.71 0.56
C LEU A 198 10.25 0.09 -0.34
N ASP A 199 10.72 0.86 -1.33
CA ASP A 199 11.76 0.42 -2.29
C ASP A 199 13.13 0.22 -1.63
N SER A 200 13.45 -1.03 -1.33
CA SER A 200 14.59 -1.41 -0.50
C SER A 200 15.29 -2.64 -1.07
N VAL A 201 16.41 -3.03 -0.45
CA VAL A 201 17.07 -4.31 -0.77
C VAL A 201 16.09 -5.49 -0.70
N ALA A 202 15.17 -5.49 0.26
CA ALA A 202 14.21 -6.59 0.43
C ALA A 202 13.28 -6.72 -0.80
N SER A 203 12.67 -5.61 -1.26
CA SER A 203 11.80 -5.64 -2.44
C SER A 203 12.56 -5.95 -3.73
N ARG A 204 13.80 -5.47 -3.88
CA ARG A 204 14.63 -5.77 -5.04
C ARG A 204 15.01 -7.23 -5.14
N LEU A 205 15.30 -7.87 -4.00
CA LEU A 205 15.55 -9.31 -3.95
C LEU A 205 14.31 -10.11 -4.35
N VAL A 206 13.11 -9.68 -3.95
CA VAL A 206 11.84 -10.32 -4.36
C VAL A 206 11.63 -10.22 -5.87
N GLU A 207 11.85 -9.05 -6.47
CA GLU A 207 11.59 -8.84 -7.90
C GLU A 207 12.69 -9.37 -8.82
N TYR A 208 13.94 -9.06 -8.52
CA TYR A 208 15.07 -9.23 -9.44
C TYR A 208 16.06 -10.30 -8.97
N GLY A 209 15.90 -10.83 -7.76
CA GLY A 209 16.79 -11.84 -7.19
C GLY A 209 18.15 -11.28 -6.74
N PRO A 210 19.04 -12.15 -6.23
CA PRO A 210 20.34 -11.76 -5.69
C PRO A 210 21.32 -11.23 -6.75
N ASP A 211 21.07 -11.53 -8.03
CA ASP A 211 21.89 -11.11 -9.16
C ASP A 211 21.52 -9.72 -9.71
N ASP A 212 20.59 -9.01 -9.08
CA ASP A 212 20.23 -7.64 -9.46
C ASP A 212 21.48 -6.73 -9.43
N PRO A 213 21.89 -6.15 -10.57
CA PRO A 213 23.08 -5.31 -10.63
C PRO A 213 22.97 -4.04 -9.76
N THR A 214 21.75 -3.60 -9.43
CA THR A 214 21.54 -2.47 -8.51
C THR A 214 21.96 -2.82 -7.08
N LEU A 215 21.81 -4.08 -6.65
CA LEU A 215 22.25 -4.52 -5.32
C LEU A 215 23.77 -4.49 -5.14
N ALA A 216 24.55 -4.62 -6.22
CA ALA A 216 26.01 -4.64 -6.18
C ALA A 216 26.64 -3.23 -6.25
N THR A 217 25.97 -2.28 -6.90
CA THR A 217 26.50 -0.93 -7.16
C THR A 217 25.88 0.15 -6.28
N SER A 218 24.71 -0.10 -5.70
CA SER A 218 23.90 0.93 -5.06
C SER A 218 23.23 0.48 -3.75
N ARG A 219 23.76 -0.54 -3.06
CA ARG A 219 23.20 -1.00 -1.77
C ARG A 219 23.18 0.11 -0.69
N GLU A 220 24.12 1.05 -0.77
CA GLU A 220 24.18 2.25 0.10
C GLU A 220 23.23 3.38 -0.37
N SER A 221 22.66 3.24 -1.57
CA SER A 221 21.75 4.23 -2.16
C SER A 221 20.28 3.85 -1.96
N LEU A 222 19.97 2.56 -1.86
CA LEU A 222 18.64 2.11 -1.48
C LEU A 222 18.36 2.39 0.01
N PRO A 223 17.20 2.98 0.35
CA PRO A 223 16.83 3.16 1.74
C PRO A 223 16.66 1.83 2.47
N ALA A 224 17.10 1.80 3.72
CA ALA A 224 16.88 0.70 4.66
C ALA A 224 15.81 1.06 5.71
N ALA A 225 15.52 2.35 5.90
CA ALA A 225 14.53 2.83 6.84
C ALA A 225 13.65 3.93 6.25
N TYR A 226 12.37 3.90 6.61
CA TYR A 226 11.37 4.88 6.19
C TYR A 226 10.62 5.43 7.39
N LEU A 227 10.34 6.73 7.38
CA LEU A 227 9.33 7.31 8.23
C LEU A 227 8.00 7.23 7.50
N VAL A 228 7.08 6.42 8.03
CA VAL A 228 5.77 6.17 7.43
C VAL A 228 4.69 6.72 8.33
N SER A 229 3.69 7.38 7.75
CA SER A 229 2.59 8.02 8.47
C SER A 229 1.25 7.51 7.96
N LEU A 230 0.42 6.96 8.85
CA LEU A 230 -0.93 6.44 8.56
C LEU A 230 -2.01 7.33 9.17
N ASP A 231 -3.01 7.73 8.38
CA ASP A 231 -4.20 8.40 8.91
C ASP A 231 -4.99 7.45 9.81
N VAL A 232 -5.22 7.79 11.08
CA VAL A 232 -5.87 6.87 12.04
C VAL A 232 -7.32 6.57 11.65
N ARG A 233 -7.98 7.50 10.94
CA ARG A 233 -9.35 7.29 10.47
C ARG A 233 -9.38 6.24 9.36
N THR A 234 -8.54 6.35 8.33
CA THR A 234 -8.63 5.51 7.12
C THR A 234 -7.59 4.38 7.03
N GLY A 235 -6.49 4.43 7.78
CA GLY A 235 -5.34 3.56 7.62
C GLY A 235 -4.48 3.84 6.37
N VAL A 236 -4.82 4.85 5.57
CA VAL A 236 -4.10 5.23 4.34
C VAL A 236 -2.75 5.85 4.70
N VAL A 237 -1.72 5.55 3.90
CA VAL A 237 -0.41 6.19 3.99
C VAL A 237 -0.53 7.65 3.56
N VAL A 238 -0.41 8.58 4.50
CA VAL A 238 -0.47 10.02 4.25
C VAL A 238 0.89 10.66 4.05
N ASP A 239 1.96 9.97 4.44
CA ASP A 239 3.33 10.41 4.22
C ASP A 239 4.28 9.21 4.25
N VAL A 240 5.25 9.19 3.35
CA VAL A 240 6.38 8.27 3.39
C VAL A 240 7.64 9.04 2.98
N SER A 241 8.71 8.87 3.74
CA SER A 241 10.02 9.43 3.42
C SER A 241 11.16 8.51 3.86
N PRO A 242 12.14 8.22 2.99
CA PRO A 242 13.39 7.58 3.37
C PRO A 242 14.09 8.32 4.50
N GLN A 243 14.68 7.58 5.44
CA GLN A 243 15.51 8.13 6.52
C GLN A 243 17.01 8.02 6.21
N ASP A 244 17.35 7.22 5.22
CA ASP A 244 18.69 6.94 4.72
C ASP A 244 18.64 6.64 3.20
N GLY A 245 19.80 6.33 2.61
CA GLY A 245 19.93 6.17 1.17
C GLY A 245 19.81 7.48 0.39
N ASP A 246 19.79 7.39 -0.94
CA ASP A 246 19.52 8.53 -1.82
C ASP A 246 18.01 8.85 -1.90
N GLY A 247 17.16 7.85 -1.60
CA GLY A 247 15.72 7.99 -1.46
C GLY A 247 15.00 8.54 -2.69
N ALA A 248 15.65 8.58 -3.85
CA ALA A 248 15.14 9.32 -5.00
C ALA A 248 13.87 8.66 -5.54
N GLY A 249 12.78 9.43 -5.61
CA GLY A 249 11.47 8.93 -6.05
C GLY A 249 10.74 8.11 -4.98
N CYS A 250 11.30 7.92 -3.79
CA CYS A 250 10.74 7.09 -2.73
C CYS A 250 9.89 7.87 -1.71
N SER A 251 9.74 9.19 -1.85
CA SER A 251 8.90 10.00 -0.95
C SER A 251 7.63 10.50 -1.61
N PHE A 252 6.51 10.44 -0.88
CA PHE A 252 5.26 11.07 -1.28
C PHE A 252 4.44 11.51 -0.06
N GLY A 253 3.45 12.37 -0.31
CA GLY A 253 2.40 12.68 0.67
C GLY A 253 1.01 12.63 0.05
N ASN A 254 0.03 12.23 0.86
CA ASN A 254 -1.39 12.29 0.54
C ASN A 254 -2.10 13.27 1.48
N GLU A 255 -2.82 14.21 0.90
CA GLU A 255 -3.66 15.17 1.62
C GLU A 255 -5.13 14.73 1.45
N ILE A 256 -5.73 14.21 2.51
CA ILE A 256 -7.11 13.70 2.50
C ILE A 256 -8.09 14.85 2.70
N HIS A 257 -9.00 15.02 1.74
CA HIS A 257 -10.02 16.08 1.73
C HIS A 257 -11.37 15.62 2.25
N ALA A 258 -11.79 14.40 1.91
CA ALA A 258 -13.05 13.82 2.35
C ALA A 258 -12.96 12.29 2.47
N VAL A 259 -13.73 11.73 3.40
CA VAL A 259 -13.79 10.28 3.68
C VAL A 259 -15.24 9.90 3.96
N ASP A 260 -15.74 8.89 3.27
CA ASP A 260 -17.13 8.40 3.36
C ASP A 260 -18.17 9.51 3.11
N GLU A 261 -17.81 10.46 2.27
CA GLU A 261 -18.68 11.53 1.80
C GLU A 261 -19.05 11.30 0.32
N PRO A 262 -20.20 11.85 -0.13
CA PRO A 262 -20.57 11.80 -1.54
C PRO A 262 -19.49 12.42 -2.43
N LEU A 263 -18.95 11.64 -3.37
CA LEU A 263 -17.90 12.10 -4.27
C LEU A 263 -18.50 12.96 -5.39
N ARG A 264 -17.72 13.97 -5.82
CA ARG A 264 -18.04 14.82 -6.98
C ARG A 264 -16.82 14.91 -7.91
N PRO A 265 -16.42 13.79 -8.53
CA PRO A 265 -15.29 13.80 -9.44
C PRO A 265 -15.58 14.67 -10.67
N PRO A 266 -14.57 15.31 -11.27
CA PRO A 266 -14.72 15.97 -12.56
C PRO A 266 -15.05 14.95 -13.65
N ALA A 267 -15.82 15.36 -14.65
CA ALA A 267 -16.07 14.51 -15.81
C ALA A 267 -14.78 14.29 -16.61
N ALA A 268 -14.53 13.04 -17.04
CA ALA A 268 -13.54 12.74 -18.06
C ALA A 268 -13.87 13.54 -19.34
N ARG A 269 -12.86 14.13 -19.96
CA ARG A 269 -12.98 14.86 -21.23
C ARG A 269 -12.41 14.06 -22.37
#